data_AF-A0A3B4WZB1-F1
#
_entry.id   AF-A0A3B4WZB1-F1
#
_cell.length_a   1.000
_cell.length_b   1.000
_cell.length_c   1.000
_cell.angle_alpha   90.00
_cell.angle_beta   90.00
_cell.angle_gamma   90.00
#
_symmetry.space_group_name_H-M   'P 1'
#
loop_
_entity.id
_entity.type
_entity.pdbx_description
1 polymer ?
#
loop_
_entity_poly.entity_id
_entity_poly.type
_entity_poly.pdbx_seq_one_letter_code
_entity_poly.pdbx_strand_id
1 'polypeptide(L)'
;MTSAVASPECLEVRGTHYLCVDSLQPSQILISFSALLHWGDTAGEKKEMSAACRSAVLTAQPHSWKSLQSQLPVLTIKTTSSKAAILHLPPGRHVLSFHTKAALGYHIHLCSKTPFIFGDEEIIISQLTKESARFTEQASSIWRALSRVVASLSGEQDQLAARGTLEEAHCPQNISATLGKLEHHKVFNSAIYHMLYKALGRKLTAEEQFAVLALTADPSLLAAGCKEDSPALHTESKPPENWRDRQPTDKEVKAATVLQAGFRGHLVREILNASKPGTKENLSASKILSDMWLKIESDADKNAVFLLRYIIDHSERKAELYACQQDDWTKTAFADYSVSLQDTANSWVLVFREVFLVPQEMLLVPKVYSPIPNCLLHIINNDTGEELNMVFNKLATHIYQPNKLGYTFVAEAVTPESPPVGAKWRMRLIGSREPLPKLSREAPHSTFSVKEFRDYYIPSDKNIICRRKRWLAARGKAM
;
A
#
# COMPACT_ATOMS: atom_id res chain seq x y z
N MET A 1 -16.53 -15.51 17.05
CA MET A 1 -17.87 -16.13 16.94
C MET A 1 -18.80 -15.09 16.35
N THR A 2 -19.63 -15.44 15.37
CA THR A 2 -20.59 -14.52 14.75
C THR A 2 -21.91 -15.23 14.50
N SER A 3 -23.03 -14.59 14.86
CA SER A 3 -24.40 -15.07 14.63
C SER A 3 -25.22 -13.99 13.93
N ALA A 4 -26.13 -14.40 13.04
CA ALA A 4 -27.13 -13.53 12.44
C ALA A 4 -28.48 -14.26 12.39
N VAL A 5 -29.55 -13.54 12.68
CA VAL A 5 -30.93 -14.04 12.75
C VAL A 5 -31.82 -13.15 11.88
N ALA A 6 -32.76 -13.74 11.15
CA ALA A 6 -33.69 -13.02 10.28
C ALA A 6 -34.55 -12.03 11.06
N SER A 7 -34.85 -10.89 10.43
CA SER A 7 -35.94 -10.00 10.83
C SER A 7 -37.26 -10.47 10.16
N PRO A 8 -38.44 -10.13 10.71
CA PRO A 8 -39.74 -10.62 10.22
C PRO A 8 -40.06 -10.29 8.76
N GLU A 9 -39.30 -9.39 8.12
CA GLU A 9 -39.50 -8.91 6.76
C GLU A 9 -38.56 -9.57 5.72
N CYS A 10 -37.63 -10.45 6.14
CA CYS A 10 -36.64 -11.07 5.24
C CYS A 10 -36.51 -12.59 5.48
N LEU A 11 -36.97 -13.39 4.51
CA LEU A 11 -37.00 -14.87 4.57
C LEU A 11 -35.63 -15.55 4.38
N GLU A 12 -34.58 -14.80 4.01
CA GLU A 12 -33.21 -15.31 3.87
C GLU A 12 -32.18 -14.38 4.55
N VAL A 13 -31.37 -14.92 5.47
CA VAL A 13 -30.24 -14.23 6.07
C VAL A 13 -28.99 -14.40 5.21
N ARG A 14 -28.42 -13.27 4.79
CA ARG A 14 -27.11 -13.24 4.11
C ARG A 14 -26.10 -12.50 4.97
N GLY A 15 -24.90 -13.05 5.03
CA GLY A 15 -23.77 -12.45 5.74
C GLY A 15 -22.54 -12.40 4.86
N THR A 16 -21.74 -11.36 5.04
CA THR A 16 -20.39 -11.29 4.49
C THR A 16 -19.45 -10.93 5.63
N HIS A 17 -18.47 -11.80 5.88
CA HIS A 17 -17.43 -11.58 6.87
C HIS A 17 -16.07 -11.81 6.22
N TYR A 18 -15.02 -11.34 6.88
CA TYR A 18 -13.67 -11.43 6.36
C TYR A 18 -12.78 -12.12 7.38
N LEU A 19 -11.88 -12.96 6.87
CA LEU A 19 -10.86 -13.66 7.62
C LEU A 19 -9.49 -13.18 7.15
N CYS A 20 -8.65 -12.75 8.08
CA CYS A 20 -7.22 -12.50 7.84
C CYS A 20 -6.40 -13.45 8.70
N VAL A 21 -5.46 -14.15 8.06
CA VAL A 21 -4.49 -15.03 8.70
C VAL A 21 -3.11 -14.58 8.23
N ASP A 22 -2.18 -14.35 9.14
CA ASP A 22 -0.82 -13.95 8.81
C ASP A 22 0.14 -14.76 9.66
N SER A 23 0.85 -15.71 9.03
CA SER A 23 1.67 -16.68 9.73
C SER A 23 2.90 -17.09 8.94
N LEU A 24 4.01 -17.32 9.65
CA LEU A 24 5.23 -17.88 9.10
C LEU A 24 5.12 -19.38 8.80
N GLN A 25 4.10 -20.05 9.36
CA GLN A 25 3.89 -21.49 9.26
C GLN A 25 2.53 -21.80 8.60
N PRO A 26 2.37 -23.00 8.00
CA PRO A 26 1.09 -23.42 7.46
C PRO A 26 0.01 -23.41 8.56
N SER A 27 -1.20 -23.00 8.21
CA SER A 27 -2.30 -22.82 9.15
C SER A 27 -3.46 -23.75 8.84
N GLN A 28 -4.06 -24.30 9.90
CA GLN A 28 -5.25 -25.12 9.84
C GLN A 28 -6.35 -24.49 10.68
N ILE A 29 -7.51 -24.29 10.08
CA ILE A 29 -8.65 -23.65 10.75
C ILE A 29 -9.85 -24.58 10.63
N LEU A 30 -10.35 -25.06 11.77
CA LEU A 30 -11.60 -25.80 11.83
C LEU A 30 -12.75 -24.80 11.75
N ILE A 31 -13.58 -24.95 10.72
CA ILE A 31 -14.74 -24.09 10.45
C ILE A 31 -15.98 -24.94 10.68
N SER A 32 -16.72 -24.64 11.74
CA SER A 32 -18.03 -25.23 12.02
C SER A 32 -19.12 -24.23 11.62
N PHE A 33 -20.03 -24.69 10.78
CA PHE A 33 -21.15 -23.92 10.27
C PHE A 33 -22.47 -24.59 10.63
N SER A 34 -23.29 -23.88 11.38
CA SER A 34 -24.60 -24.34 11.85
C SER A 34 -25.70 -23.44 11.29
N ALA A 35 -26.72 -24.05 10.69
CA ALA A 35 -27.91 -23.40 10.19
C ALA A 35 -29.03 -23.49 11.22
N LEU A 36 -29.78 -22.39 11.38
CA LEU A 36 -31.04 -22.40 12.08
C LEU A 36 -32.15 -22.82 11.10
N LEU A 37 -32.94 -23.83 11.49
CA LEU A 37 -34.06 -24.35 10.69
C LEU A 37 -35.39 -23.89 11.27
N HIS A 38 -36.39 -23.70 10.39
CA HIS A 38 -37.78 -23.60 10.82
C HIS A 38 -38.19 -24.96 11.41
N TRP A 39 -38.51 -24.97 12.70
CA TRP A 39 -39.11 -26.12 13.35
C TRP A 39 -40.63 -25.98 13.29
N GLY A 40 -41.32 -26.84 12.53
CA GLY A 40 -42.78 -26.98 12.64
C GLY A 40 -43.66 -26.55 11.47
N ASP A 41 -43.25 -26.69 10.20
CA ASP A 41 -44.23 -26.61 9.10
C ASP A 41 -45.18 -27.81 9.18
N THR A 42 -46.42 -27.54 9.60
CA THR A 42 -47.53 -28.48 9.52
C THR A 42 -47.74 -28.91 8.07
N ALA A 43 -48.24 -30.13 7.87
CA ALA A 43 -48.20 -30.89 6.63
C ALA A 43 -48.90 -30.26 5.39
N GLY A 44 -49.40 -29.03 5.45
CA GLY A 44 -50.15 -28.34 4.40
C GLY A 44 -49.32 -27.50 3.41
N GLU A 45 -48.16 -26.97 3.78
CA GLU A 45 -47.40 -26.01 2.94
C GLU A 45 -46.24 -26.64 2.14
N LYS A 46 -46.35 -27.94 1.82
CA LYS A 46 -45.27 -28.67 1.15
C LYS A 46 -45.06 -28.32 -0.34
N LYS A 47 -45.77 -27.36 -0.93
CA LYS A 47 -45.87 -27.29 -2.40
C LYS A 47 -45.01 -26.27 -3.16
N GLU A 48 -44.27 -25.34 -2.54
CA GLU A 48 -43.51 -24.37 -3.35
C GLU A 48 -42.05 -24.06 -2.96
N MET A 49 -41.53 -24.52 -1.83
CA MET A 49 -40.11 -24.30 -1.51
C MET A 49 -39.22 -25.44 -2.03
N SER A 50 -38.47 -25.17 -3.10
CA SER A 50 -37.45 -26.09 -3.64
C SER A 50 -36.46 -26.54 -2.56
N ALA A 51 -35.95 -27.78 -2.64
CA ALA A 51 -34.97 -28.33 -1.69
C ALA A 51 -33.66 -27.50 -1.60
N ALA A 52 -33.37 -26.69 -2.62
CA ALA A 52 -32.26 -25.73 -2.63
C ALA A 52 -32.46 -24.56 -1.66
N CYS A 53 -33.71 -24.21 -1.33
CA CYS A 53 -34.08 -23.12 -0.44
C CYS A 53 -33.93 -23.49 1.05
N ARG A 54 -33.79 -24.78 1.38
CA ARG A 54 -33.70 -25.27 2.77
C ARG A 54 -32.29 -25.45 3.31
N SER A 55 -31.27 -25.41 2.45
CA SER A 55 -29.89 -25.67 2.87
C SER A 55 -29.11 -24.37 2.97
N ALA A 56 -28.50 -24.15 4.13
CA ALA A 56 -27.55 -23.07 4.31
C ALA A 56 -26.25 -23.38 3.59
N VAL A 57 -25.64 -22.34 3.03
CA VAL A 57 -24.37 -22.40 2.30
C VAL A 57 -23.42 -21.37 2.89
N LEU A 58 -22.20 -21.81 3.18
CA LEU A 58 -21.06 -20.98 3.50
C LEU A 58 -20.00 -21.20 2.42
N THR A 59 -19.54 -20.11 1.82
CA THR A 59 -18.48 -20.13 0.80
C THR A 59 -17.36 -19.20 1.25
N ALA A 60 -16.15 -19.75 1.38
CA ALA A 60 -14.94 -19.00 1.65
C ALA A 60 -14.12 -18.89 0.36
N GLN A 61 -13.78 -17.65 -0.03
CA GLN A 61 -13.03 -17.37 -1.26
C GLN A 61 -11.96 -16.30 -1.01
N PRO A 62 -10.80 -16.37 -1.69
CA PRO A 62 -9.79 -15.32 -1.62
C PRO A 62 -10.37 -13.96 -2.00
N HIS A 63 -9.98 -12.93 -1.25
CA HIS A 63 -10.54 -11.59 -1.41
C HIS A 63 -9.46 -10.52 -1.48
N SER A 64 -9.60 -9.63 -2.47
CA SER A 64 -8.79 -8.42 -2.59
C SER A 64 -9.69 -7.24 -2.88
N TRP A 65 -9.55 -6.16 -2.10
CA TRP A 65 -10.21 -4.89 -2.41
C TRP A 65 -9.64 -4.20 -3.65
N LYS A 66 -8.48 -4.66 -4.13
CA LYS A 66 -7.77 -4.07 -5.29
C LYS A 66 -8.03 -4.82 -6.58
N SER A 67 -8.77 -5.93 -6.58
CA SER A 67 -9.04 -6.70 -7.79
C SER A 67 -10.52 -7.05 -7.89
N LEU A 68 -11.06 -6.93 -9.10
CA LEU A 68 -12.41 -7.39 -9.44
C LEU A 68 -12.44 -8.87 -9.82
N GLN A 69 -11.28 -9.51 -9.95
CA GLN A 69 -11.21 -10.90 -10.35
C GLN A 69 -11.65 -11.79 -9.19
N SER A 70 -12.85 -12.37 -9.32
CA SER A 70 -13.33 -13.39 -8.39
C SER A 70 -12.46 -14.64 -8.54
N GLN A 71 -11.78 -15.01 -7.47
CA GLN A 71 -11.08 -16.29 -7.41
C GLN A 71 -12.04 -17.42 -7.06
N LEU A 72 -11.65 -18.65 -7.39
CA LEU A 72 -12.45 -19.83 -7.04
C LEU A 72 -12.54 -19.98 -5.51
N PRO A 73 -13.67 -20.46 -4.99
CA PRO A 73 -13.81 -20.69 -3.57
C PRO A 73 -12.86 -21.78 -3.10
N VAL A 74 -12.14 -21.51 -2.00
CA VAL A 74 -11.23 -22.47 -1.37
C VAL A 74 -11.96 -23.47 -0.49
N LEU A 75 -13.17 -23.12 -0.02
CA LEU A 75 -14.01 -24.00 0.78
C LEU A 75 -15.49 -23.65 0.55
N THR A 76 -16.32 -24.69 0.45
CA THR A 76 -17.78 -24.56 0.47
C THR A 76 -18.38 -25.58 1.43
N ILE A 77 -19.17 -25.10 2.40
CA ILE A 77 -19.93 -25.93 3.33
C ILE A 77 -21.41 -25.74 3.02
N LYS A 78 -22.07 -26.81 2.59
CA LYS A 78 -23.52 -26.88 2.44
C LYS A 78 -24.09 -27.79 3.52
N THR A 79 -25.07 -27.30 4.27
CA THR A 79 -25.67 -28.04 5.39
C THR A 79 -27.14 -27.66 5.59
N THR A 80 -27.92 -28.53 6.20
CA THR A 80 -29.25 -28.23 6.74
C THR A 80 -29.24 -28.13 8.26
N SER A 81 -28.18 -28.59 8.93
CA SER A 81 -28.00 -28.47 10.38
C SER A 81 -26.60 -27.95 10.68
N SER A 82 -25.70 -28.79 11.20
CA SER A 82 -24.32 -28.43 11.50
C SER A 82 -23.35 -29.26 10.67
N LYS A 83 -22.36 -28.62 10.07
CA LYS A 83 -21.26 -29.28 9.36
C LYS A 83 -19.97 -28.53 9.61
N ALA A 84 -18.89 -29.27 9.81
CA ALA A 84 -17.56 -28.71 9.97
C ALA A 84 -16.62 -29.17 8.85
N ALA A 85 -15.65 -28.33 8.52
CA ALA A 85 -14.56 -28.63 7.59
C ALA A 85 -13.28 -27.92 8.02
N ILE A 86 -12.13 -28.48 7.65
CA ILE A 86 -10.83 -27.87 7.92
C ILE A 86 -10.39 -27.08 6.69
N LEU A 87 -10.05 -25.81 6.89
CA LEU A 87 -9.41 -24.96 5.91
C LEU A 87 -7.90 -25.04 6.10
N HIS A 88 -7.18 -25.38 5.02
CA HIS A 88 -5.72 -25.41 4.98
C HIS A 88 -5.20 -24.18 4.25
N LEU A 89 -4.28 -23.45 4.88
CA LEU A 89 -3.62 -22.29 4.30
C LEU A 89 -2.10 -22.48 4.35
N PRO A 90 -1.37 -22.19 3.26
CA PRO A 90 0.09 -22.23 3.27
C PRO A 90 0.66 -21.08 4.15
N PRO A 91 1.98 -21.07 4.44
CA PRO A 91 2.64 -19.94 5.08
C PRO A 91 2.40 -18.63 4.30
N GLY A 92 2.21 -17.53 5.02
CA GLY A 92 1.99 -16.20 4.46
C GLY A 92 0.74 -15.52 4.99
N ARG A 93 0.41 -14.42 4.32
CA ARG A 93 -0.78 -13.63 4.63
C ARG A 93 -1.91 -13.97 3.67
N HIS A 94 -3.04 -14.37 4.24
CA HIS A 94 -4.23 -14.79 3.51
C HIS A 94 -5.43 -13.96 3.93
N VAL A 95 -6.17 -13.48 2.93
CA VAL A 95 -7.42 -12.75 3.14
C VAL A 95 -8.54 -13.47 2.40
N LEU A 96 -9.55 -13.93 3.14
CA LEU A 96 -10.70 -14.63 2.60
C LEU A 96 -12.00 -13.88 2.94
N SER A 97 -12.94 -13.89 2.02
CA SER A 97 -14.32 -13.45 2.23
C SER A 97 -15.22 -14.67 2.43
N PHE A 98 -16.00 -14.63 3.49
CA PHE A 98 -16.95 -15.65 3.91
C PHE A 98 -18.36 -15.16 3.57
N HIS A 99 -18.95 -15.75 2.55
CA HIS A 99 -20.33 -15.49 2.15
C HIS A 99 -21.21 -16.56 2.73
N THR A 100 -22.16 -16.16 3.56
CA THR A 100 -23.16 -17.06 4.13
C THR A 100 -24.54 -16.75 3.60
N LYS A 101 -25.29 -17.80 3.37
CA LYS A 101 -26.70 -17.76 3.01
C LYS A 101 -27.43 -18.82 3.84
N ALA A 102 -28.44 -18.42 4.60
CA ALA A 102 -29.30 -19.33 5.36
C ALA A 102 -30.75 -18.82 5.35
N ALA A 103 -31.74 -19.68 5.60
CA ALA A 103 -33.14 -19.26 5.65
C ALA A 103 -33.41 -18.39 6.89
N LEU A 104 -33.23 -18.93 8.10
CA LEU A 104 -33.54 -18.21 9.35
C LEU A 104 -32.36 -17.54 10.03
N GLY A 105 -31.18 -18.11 9.88
CA GLY A 105 -30.01 -17.68 10.62
C GLY A 105 -28.92 -18.71 10.58
N TYR A 106 -27.74 -18.30 11.00
CA TYR A 106 -26.58 -19.17 11.05
C TYR A 106 -25.65 -18.81 12.21
N HIS A 107 -24.80 -19.76 12.54
CA HIS A 107 -23.70 -19.60 13.47
C HIS A 107 -22.41 -20.13 12.82
N ILE A 108 -21.36 -19.32 12.86
CA ILE A 108 -20.02 -19.69 12.40
C ILE A 108 -19.09 -19.74 13.61
N HIS A 109 -18.45 -20.89 13.80
CA HIS A 109 -17.43 -21.11 14.80
C HIS A 109 -16.10 -21.49 14.14
N LEU A 110 -15.05 -20.78 14.52
CA LEU A 110 -13.71 -20.92 13.96
C LEU A 110 -12.75 -21.27 15.10
N CYS A 111 -11.97 -22.34 14.91
CA CYS A 111 -10.92 -22.73 15.85
C CYS A 111 -9.60 -22.94 15.09
N SER A 112 -8.53 -22.36 15.60
CA SER A 112 -7.18 -22.58 15.06
C SER A 112 -6.15 -22.50 16.18
N LYS A 113 -5.00 -23.16 15.96
CA LYS A 113 -3.80 -22.94 16.78
C LYS A 113 -3.04 -21.68 16.34
N THR A 114 -3.25 -21.23 15.11
CA THR A 114 -2.66 -20.00 14.57
C THR A 114 -3.57 -18.81 14.91
N PRO A 115 -3.00 -17.66 15.33
CA PRO A 115 -3.78 -16.43 15.45
C PRO A 115 -4.43 -16.03 14.12
N PHE A 116 -5.70 -15.62 14.18
CA PHE A 116 -6.43 -15.10 13.03
C PHE A 116 -7.38 -13.99 13.48
N ILE A 117 -7.79 -13.15 12.54
CA ILE A 117 -8.78 -12.10 12.77
C ILE A 117 -9.97 -12.41 11.88
N PHE A 118 -11.16 -12.47 12.48
CA PHE A 118 -12.41 -12.71 11.79
C PHE A 118 -13.43 -11.65 12.20
N GLY A 119 -13.96 -10.92 11.24
CA GLY A 119 -14.86 -9.81 11.53
C GLY A 119 -15.38 -9.11 10.30
N ASP A 120 -15.78 -7.86 10.50
CA ASP A 120 -16.20 -6.99 9.41
C ASP A 120 -15.04 -6.52 8.54
N GLU A 121 -15.39 -5.81 7.47
CA GLU A 121 -14.43 -5.25 6.54
C GLU A 121 -13.50 -4.22 7.20
N GLU A 122 -13.99 -3.39 8.13
CA GLU A 122 -13.22 -2.29 8.71
C GLU A 122 -12.06 -2.81 9.56
N ILE A 123 -12.35 -3.83 10.38
CA ILE A 123 -11.35 -4.50 11.20
C ILE A 123 -10.28 -5.12 10.30
N ILE A 124 -10.65 -5.83 9.23
CA ILE A 124 -9.67 -6.52 8.38
C ILE A 124 -8.83 -5.55 7.57
N ILE A 125 -9.43 -4.55 6.90
CA ILE A 125 -8.68 -3.56 6.10
C ILE A 125 -7.63 -2.84 6.96
N SER A 126 -7.94 -2.54 8.23
CA SER A 126 -6.98 -1.89 9.13
C SER A 126 -5.70 -2.72 9.33
N GLN A 127 -5.78 -4.05 9.33
CA GLN A 127 -4.62 -4.93 9.53
C GLN A 127 -3.77 -5.04 8.26
N LEU A 128 -4.38 -4.89 7.09
CA LEU A 128 -3.70 -4.92 5.80
C LEU A 128 -2.84 -3.68 5.54
N THR A 129 -2.92 -2.66 6.42
CA THR A 129 -2.00 -1.50 6.41
C THR A 129 -0.62 -1.82 6.96
N LYS A 130 -0.45 -2.91 7.70
CA LYS A 130 0.87 -3.34 8.22
C LYS A 130 1.58 -4.23 7.21
N GLU A 131 2.90 -4.36 7.32
CA GLU A 131 3.65 -5.36 6.54
C GLU A 131 3.33 -6.79 6.99
N SER A 132 3.48 -7.79 6.10
CA SER A 132 3.22 -9.20 6.44
C SER A 132 4.20 -9.74 7.48
N ALA A 133 3.81 -10.80 8.21
CA ALA A 133 4.70 -11.44 9.15
C ALA A 133 5.96 -11.97 8.45
N ARG A 134 5.82 -12.56 7.26
CA ARG A 134 6.96 -13.03 6.46
C ARG A 134 7.85 -11.89 5.98
N PHE A 135 7.26 -10.78 5.57
CA PHE A 135 8.01 -9.59 5.18
C PHE A 135 8.81 -9.05 6.36
N THR A 136 8.15 -8.91 7.52
CA THR A 136 8.77 -8.39 8.74
C THR A 136 9.88 -9.31 9.24
N GLU A 137 9.69 -10.63 9.19
CA GLU A 137 10.73 -11.59 9.57
C GLU A 137 11.94 -11.55 8.63
N GLN A 138 11.71 -11.46 7.30
CA GLN A 138 12.78 -11.30 6.32
C GLN A 138 13.55 -10.00 6.54
N ALA A 139 12.84 -8.88 6.75
CA ALA A 139 13.43 -7.58 7.02
C ALA A 139 14.27 -7.61 8.31
N SER A 140 13.72 -8.16 9.39
CA SER A 140 14.40 -8.31 10.68
C SER A 140 15.61 -9.23 10.60
N SER A 141 15.56 -10.28 9.78
CA SER A 141 16.70 -11.17 9.55
C SER A 141 17.88 -10.42 8.91
N ILE A 142 17.60 -9.66 7.83
CA ILE A 142 18.61 -8.83 7.17
C ILE A 142 19.15 -7.77 8.13
N TRP A 143 18.27 -7.07 8.85
CA TRP A 143 18.64 -6.05 9.83
C TRP A 143 19.56 -6.62 10.92
N ARG A 144 19.20 -7.76 11.52
CA ARG A 144 20.02 -8.42 12.55
C ARG A 144 21.39 -8.80 12.02
N ALA A 145 21.48 -9.31 10.79
CA ALA A 145 22.75 -9.64 10.18
C ALA A 145 23.59 -8.37 9.90
N LEU A 146 22.96 -7.29 9.47
CA LEU A 146 23.62 -6.00 9.23
C LEU A 146 24.17 -5.39 10.53
N SER A 147 23.36 -5.35 11.60
CA SER A 147 23.81 -4.88 12.92
C SER A 147 24.99 -5.69 13.44
N ARG A 148 25.03 -7.00 13.20
CA ARG A 148 26.19 -7.84 13.55
C ARG A 148 27.45 -7.43 12.79
N VAL A 149 27.34 -7.11 11.50
CA VAL A 149 28.50 -6.62 10.72
C VAL A 149 29.00 -5.28 11.26
N VAL A 150 28.08 -4.37 11.64
CA VAL A 150 28.45 -3.09 12.25
C VAL A 150 29.18 -3.30 13.58
N ALA A 151 28.65 -4.16 14.46
CA ALA A 151 29.23 -4.44 15.76
C ALA A 151 30.60 -5.17 15.68
N SER A 152 30.82 -5.96 14.63
CA SER A 152 32.05 -6.75 14.44
C SER A 152 33.03 -6.13 13.43
N LEU A 153 32.82 -4.89 12.98
CA LEU A 153 33.58 -4.32 11.86
C LEU A 153 35.10 -4.30 12.09
N SER A 154 35.54 -4.19 13.35
CA SER A 154 36.95 -4.16 13.74
C SER A 154 37.52 -5.53 14.17
N GLY A 155 36.72 -6.59 14.27
CA GLY A 155 37.18 -7.91 14.70
C GLY A 155 37.43 -8.86 13.53
N GLU A 156 38.64 -9.39 13.34
CA GLU A 156 39.02 -10.20 12.16
C GLU A 156 38.12 -11.42 11.90
N GLN A 157 38.05 -12.35 12.85
CA GLN A 157 37.30 -13.60 12.67
C GLN A 157 35.77 -13.37 12.69
N ASP A 158 35.32 -12.43 13.51
CA ASP A 158 33.91 -12.13 13.69
C ASP A 158 33.33 -11.40 12.47
N GLN A 159 34.11 -10.51 11.83
CA GLN A 159 33.67 -9.76 10.66
C GLN A 159 33.39 -10.67 9.46
N LEU A 160 34.28 -11.63 9.18
CA LEU A 160 34.10 -12.56 8.06
C LEU A 160 32.83 -13.41 8.23
N ALA A 161 32.62 -13.95 9.44
CA ALA A 161 31.42 -14.72 9.76
C ALA A 161 30.14 -13.86 9.69
N ALA A 162 30.19 -12.63 10.20
CA ALA A 162 29.07 -11.69 10.14
C ALA A 162 28.73 -11.30 8.69
N ARG A 163 29.73 -11.04 7.85
CA ARG A 163 29.52 -10.72 6.42
C ARG A 163 28.92 -11.91 5.67
N GLY A 164 29.37 -13.14 5.93
CA GLY A 164 28.78 -14.34 5.34
C GLY A 164 27.31 -14.52 5.74
N THR A 165 26.98 -14.28 7.02
CA THR A 165 25.59 -14.32 7.51
C THR A 165 24.73 -13.24 6.84
N LEU A 166 25.28 -12.03 6.65
CA LEU A 166 24.59 -10.95 5.95
C LEU A 166 24.34 -11.31 4.49
N GLU A 167 25.33 -11.90 3.81
CA GLU A 167 25.20 -12.36 2.44
C GLU A 167 24.07 -13.38 2.31
N GLU A 168 24.01 -14.39 3.17
CA GLU A 168 22.94 -15.38 3.19
C GLU A 168 21.55 -14.75 3.47
N ALA A 169 21.48 -13.77 4.37
CA ALA A 169 20.21 -13.16 4.75
C ALA A 169 19.60 -12.29 3.63
N HIS A 170 20.42 -11.53 2.89
CA HIS A 170 19.91 -10.58 1.89
C HIS A 170 19.97 -11.12 0.46
N CYS A 171 20.80 -12.11 0.14
CA CYS A 171 20.92 -12.63 -1.23
C CYS A 171 19.74 -13.56 -1.57
N PRO A 172 18.97 -13.27 -2.63
CA PRO A 172 17.86 -14.11 -3.06
C PRO A 172 18.35 -15.46 -3.60
N GLN A 173 17.67 -16.54 -3.22
CA GLN A 173 18.02 -17.91 -3.65
C GLN A 173 17.84 -18.13 -5.16
N ASN A 174 17.00 -17.33 -5.82
CA ASN A 174 16.71 -17.44 -7.25
C ASN A 174 17.73 -16.71 -8.15
N ILE A 175 18.74 -16.03 -7.57
CA ILE A 175 19.81 -15.39 -8.32
C ILE A 175 21.03 -16.32 -8.39
N SER A 176 21.10 -17.13 -9.45
CA SER A 176 22.27 -17.98 -9.72
C SER A 176 23.37 -17.27 -10.51
N ALA A 177 23.00 -16.32 -11.39
CA ALA A 177 23.95 -15.63 -12.28
C ALA A 177 24.80 -14.59 -11.53
N THR A 178 26.12 -14.64 -11.74
CA THR A 178 27.11 -13.74 -11.11
C THR A 178 26.79 -12.26 -11.33
N LEU A 179 26.39 -11.88 -12.55
CA LEU A 179 26.02 -10.50 -12.87
C LEU A 179 24.80 -10.03 -12.06
N GLY A 180 23.81 -10.90 -11.92
CA GLY A 180 22.61 -10.61 -11.13
C GLY A 180 22.90 -10.42 -9.64
N LYS A 181 23.86 -11.18 -9.09
CA LYS A 181 24.30 -11.00 -7.71
C LYS A 181 24.97 -9.65 -7.52
N LEU A 182 25.80 -9.23 -8.48
CA LEU A 182 26.48 -7.93 -8.43
C LEU A 182 25.48 -6.76 -8.48
N GLU A 183 24.48 -6.82 -9.35
CA GLU A 183 23.42 -5.81 -9.42
C GLU A 183 22.60 -5.74 -8.14
N HIS A 184 22.19 -6.90 -7.60
CA HIS A 184 21.49 -6.97 -6.32
C HIS A 184 22.31 -6.36 -5.19
N HIS A 185 23.61 -6.64 -5.15
CA HIS A 185 24.51 -6.10 -4.13
C HIS A 185 24.62 -4.58 -4.20
N LYS A 186 24.66 -3.99 -5.41
CA LYS A 186 24.63 -2.53 -5.59
C LYS A 186 23.34 -1.92 -5.05
N VAL A 187 22.19 -2.54 -5.35
CA VAL A 187 20.89 -2.09 -4.84
C VAL A 187 20.84 -2.20 -3.31
N PHE A 188 21.35 -3.30 -2.75
CA PHE A 188 21.46 -3.49 -1.31
C PHE A 188 22.32 -2.42 -0.63
N ASN A 189 23.50 -2.12 -1.18
CA ASN A 189 24.40 -1.10 -0.66
C ASN A 189 23.77 0.30 -0.74
N SER A 190 23.05 0.59 -1.82
CA SER A 190 22.25 1.82 -1.95
C SER A 190 21.14 1.87 -0.90
N ALA A 191 20.46 0.76 -0.65
CA ALA A 191 19.42 0.66 0.37
C ALA A 191 19.95 1.00 1.77
N ILE A 192 21.16 0.53 2.13
CA ILE A 192 21.81 0.88 3.39
C ILE A 192 22.03 2.39 3.47
N TYR A 193 22.59 3.01 2.43
CA TYR A 193 22.84 4.44 2.42
C TYR A 193 21.54 5.25 2.62
N HIS A 194 20.49 4.95 1.86
CA HIS A 194 19.21 5.65 1.96
C HIS A 194 18.49 5.39 3.29
N MET A 195 18.65 4.18 3.85
CA MET A 195 18.13 3.87 5.18
C MET A 195 18.78 4.77 6.24
N LEU A 196 20.11 4.91 6.20
CA LEU A 196 20.85 5.77 7.14
C LEU A 196 20.48 7.25 6.96
N TYR A 197 20.40 7.73 5.73
CA TYR A 197 19.96 9.08 5.40
C TYR A 197 18.58 9.37 5.99
N LYS A 198 17.63 8.45 5.80
CA LYS A 198 16.25 8.60 6.28
C LYS A 198 16.16 8.49 7.80
N ALA A 199 16.85 7.55 8.41
CA ALA A 199 16.85 7.33 9.86
C ALA A 199 17.43 8.53 10.61
N LEU A 200 18.48 9.17 10.08
CA LEU A 200 19.09 10.35 10.68
C LEU A 200 18.33 11.65 10.36
N GLY A 201 17.44 11.63 9.37
CA GLY A 201 16.68 12.80 8.92
C GLY A 201 17.54 13.91 8.31
N ARG A 202 18.79 13.61 7.94
CA ARG A 202 19.77 14.57 7.38
C ARG A 202 20.75 13.88 6.45
N LYS A 203 21.43 14.67 5.62
CA LYS A 203 22.55 14.19 4.82
C LYS A 203 23.70 13.73 5.74
N LEU A 204 24.33 12.63 5.34
CA LEU A 204 25.52 12.08 5.98
C LEU A 204 26.70 13.04 5.78
N THR A 205 27.50 13.27 6.82
CA THR A 205 28.76 14.03 6.71
C THR A 205 29.78 13.24 5.86
N ALA A 206 30.86 13.88 5.40
CA ALA A 206 31.88 13.20 4.60
C ALA A 206 32.49 11.99 5.33
N GLU A 207 32.71 12.10 6.64
CA GLU A 207 33.24 11.02 7.48
C GLU A 207 32.24 9.88 7.66
N GLU A 208 30.95 10.20 7.86
CA GLU A 208 29.88 9.20 7.94
C GLU A 208 29.71 8.48 6.60
N GLN A 209 29.75 9.20 5.47
CA GLN A 209 29.70 8.60 4.13
C GLN A 209 30.88 7.65 3.92
N PHE A 210 32.09 8.07 4.30
CA PHE A 210 33.28 7.22 4.23
C PHE A 210 33.10 5.95 5.07
N ALA A 211 32.55 6.06 6.28
CA ALA A 211 32.28 4.91 7.13
C ALA A 211 31.24 3.95 6.52
N VAL A 212 30.20 4.46 5.87
CA VAL A 212 29.22 3.64 5.12
C VAL A 212 29.85 2.93 3.92
N LEU A 213 30.77 3.60 3.21
CA LEU A 213 31.54 2.98 2.13
C LEU A 213 32.44 1.86 2.66
N ALA A 214 33.05 2.04 3.84
CA ALA A 214 33.82 0.98 4.50
C ALA A 214 32.94 -0.20 4.95
N LEU A 215 31.72 0.07 5.44
CA LEU A 215 30.75 -0.96 5.81
C LEU A 215 30.34 -1.82 4.61
N THR A 216 29.94 -1.16 3.52
CA THR A 216 29.47 -1.81 2.28
C THR A 216 30.59 -2.37 1.42
N ALA A 217 31.83 -1.92 1.62
CA ALA A 217 32.99 -2.23 0.78
C ALA A 217 32.75 -1.96 -0.72
N ASP A 218 31.88 -0.99 -1.03
CA ASP A 218 31.43 -0.68 -2.39
C ASP A 218 31.72 0.78 -2.76
N PRO A 219 32.82 1.04 -3.49
CA PRO A 219 33.17 2.38 -3.94
C PRO A 219 32.18 2.95 -4.98
N SER A 220 31.31 2.14 -5.57
CA SER A 220 30.38 2.61 -6.62
C SER A 220 29.30 3.55 -6.09
N LEU A 221 29.01 3.52 -4.78
CA LEU A 221 28.11 4.46 -4.12
C LEU A 221 28.57 5.93 -4.24
N LEU A 222 29.88 6.17 -4.42
CA LEU A 222 30.42 7.51 -4.69
C LEU A 222 29.89 8.11 -6.01
N ALA A 223 29.60 7.25 -7.00
CA ALA A 223 29.07 7.69 -8.30
C ALA A 223 27.56 7.96 -8.25
N ALA A 224 26.82 7.26 -7.38
CA ALA A 224 25.38 7.42 -7.21
C ALA A 224 25.01 8.72 -6.47
N GLY A 225 25.79 9.09 -5.44
CA GLY A 225 25.61 10.35 -4.69
C GLY A 225 25.87 11.63 -5.49
N CYS A 226 26.37 11.54 -6.72
CA CYS A 226 26.56 12.68 -7.62
C CYS A 226 25.31 13.03 -8.46
N LYS A 227 24.22 12.25 -8.38
CA LYS A 227 22.99 12.51 -9.17
C LYS A 227 21.86 13.23 -8.41
N GLU A 228 21.93 13.29 -7.09
CA GLU A 228 21.04 14.14 -6.28
C GLU A 228 21.85 15.32 -5.74
N ASP A 229 21.33 16.51 -5.96
CA ASP A 229 21.87 17.82 -5.59
C ASP A 229 22.81 17.75 -4.38
N SER A 230 24.11 17.92 -4.66
CA SER A 230 25.13 18.09 -3.63
C SER A 230 25.56 19.55 -3.59
N PRO A 231 24.99 20.39 -2.70
CA PRO A 231 25.55 21.71 -2.39
C PRO A 231 26.64 21.65 -1.30
N ALA A 232 26.97 20.46 -0.76
CA ALA A 232 27.78 20.32 0.45
C ALA A 232 29.06 19.49 0.25
N LEU A 233 29.82 19.78 -0.81
CA LEU A 233 31.30 19.76 -0.77
C LEU A 233 31.92 20.63 -1.86
N HIS A 234 31.13 21.55 -2.42
CA HIS A 234 31.65 22.70 -3.12
C HIS A 234 31.41 23.87 -2.17
N THR A 235 32.43 24.25 -1.40
CA THR A 235 32.81 25.65 -1.55
C THR A 235 33.01 25.78 -3.06
N GLU A 236 32.01 26.29 -3.79
CA GLU A 236 32.25 26.78 -5.13
C GLU A 236 33.28 27.89 -4.93
N SER A 237 34.56 27.50 -4.88
CA SER A 237 35.63 28.43 -5.08
C SER A 237 35.36 28.91 -6.48
N LYS A 238 34.73 30.09 -6.59
CA LYS A 238 34.51 30.74 -7.88
C LYS A 238 35.81 30.58 -8.64
N PRO A 239 35.79 30.01 -9.85
CA PRO A 239 37.02 29.83 -10.59
C PRO A 239 37.74 31.19 -10.62
N PRO A 240 39.08 31.19 -10.46
CA PRO A 240 39.87 32.41 -10.54
C PRO A 240 39.40 33.28 -11.70
N GLU A 241 39.36 34.60 -11.53
CA GLU A 241 38.74 35.53 -12.50
C GLU A 241 39.16 35.31 -13.95
N ASN A 242 40.42 34.93 -14.14
CA ASN A 242 41.08 34.58 -15.38
C ASN A 242 40.63 33.24 -16.01
N TRP A 243 39.74 32.47 -15.39
CA TRP A 243 39.30 31.14 -15.82
C TRP A 243 37.80 31.05 -16.13
N ARG A 244 37.01 32.09 -15.84
CA ARG A 244 35.53 32.03 -15.92
C ARG A 244 35.00 31.86 -17.35
N ASP A 245 35.69 32.39 -18.35
CA ASP A 245 35.26 32.37 -19.76
C ASP A 245 36.19 31.53 -20.67
N ARG A 246 37.06 30.70 -20.07
CA ARG A 246 38.04 29.90 -20.80
C ARG A 246 37.52 28.48 -21.03
N GLN A 247 37.56 28.01 -22.28
CA GLN A 247 37.36 26.60 -22.59
C GLN A 247 38.61 25.80 -22.24
N PRO A 248 38.48 24.66 -21.52
CA PRO A 248 39.62 23.82 -21.19
C PRO A 248 40.25 23.24 -22.46
N THR A 249 41.57 23.28 -22.54
CA THR A 249 42.32 22.68 -23.66
C THR A 249 42.34 21.16 -23.56
N ASP A 250 42.54 20.46 -24.68
CA ASP A 250 42.63 18.99 -24.69
C ASP A 250 43.70 18.44 -23.73
N LYS A 251 44.81 19.19 -23.56
CA LYS A 251 45.87 18.85 -22.60
C LYS A 251 45.38 18.97 -21.15
N GLU A 252 44.60 19.98 -20.83
CA GLU A 252 44.02 20.19 -19.49
C GLU A 252 42.93 19.15 -19.20
N VAL A 253 42.08 18.83 -20.17
CA VAL A 253 41.09 17.74 -20.06
C VAL A 253 41.79 16.41 -19.79
N LYS A 254 42.87 16.11 -20.53
CA LYS A 254 43.67 14.89 -20.33
C LYS A 254 44.36 14.88 -18.97
N ALA A 255 44.96 16.00 -18.54
CA ALA A 255 45.60 16.11 -17.22
C ALA A 255 44.58 15.96 -16.08
N ALA A 256 43.42 16.62 -16.17
CA ALA A 256 42.33 16.49 -15.22
C ALA A 256 41.84 15.04 -15.12
N THR A 257 41.70 14.35 -16.26
CA THR A 257 41.30 12.93 -16.30
C THR A 257 42.31 12.05 -15.57
N VAL A 258 43.61 12.27 -15.78
CA VAL A 258 44.68 11.51 -15.10
C VAL A 258 44.66 11.77 -13.58
N LEU A 259 44.55 13.03 -13.17
CA LEU A 259 44.46 13.40 -11.76
C LEU A 259 43.22 12.79 -11.09
N GLN A 260 42.05 12.92 -11.72
CA GLN A 260 40.81 12.33 -11.24
C GLN A 260 40.89 10.81 -11.13
N ALA A 261 41.52 10.13 -12.10
CA ALA A 261 41.74 8.69 -12.04
C ALA A 261 42.65 8.29 -10.87
N GLY A 262 43.74 9.04 -10.64
CA GLY A 262 44.64 8.82 -9.50
C GLY A 262 43.95 9.01 -8.15
N PHE A 263 43.19 10.10 -7.99
CA PHE A 263 42.41 10.35 -6.77
C PHE A 263 41.32 9.29 -6.54
N ARG A 264 40.58 8.90 -7.57
CA ARG A 264 39.58 7.82 -7.48
C ARG A 264 40.23 6.51 -7.06
N GLY A 265 41.37 6.15 -7.66
CA GLY A 265 42.11 4.94 -7.30
C GLY A 265 42.62 4.96 -5.85
N HIS A 266 43.11 6.10 -5.37
CA HIS A 266 43.52 6.27 -3.98
C HIS A 266 42.34 6.05 -3.03
N LEU A 267 41.23 6.75 -3.28
CA LEU A 267 40.02 6.68 -2.46
C LEU A 267 39.43 5.26 -2.41
N VAL A 268 39.37 4.57 -3.55
CA VAL A 268 38.92 3.16 -3.63
C VAL A 268 39.76 2.27 -2.71
N ARG A 269 41.09 2.41 -2.76
CA ARG A 269 42.00 1.61 -1.94
C ARG A 269 41.87 1.95 -0.46
N GLU A 270 41.66 3.23 -0.13
CA GLU A 270 41.40 3.69 1.23
C GLU A 270 40.12 3.08 1.80
N ILE A 271 39.03 3.07 1.03
CA ILE A 271 37.76 2.42 1.40
C ILE A 271 37.95 0.92 1.65
N LEU A 272 38.65 0.22 0.75
CA LEU A 272 38.92 -1.20 0.90
C LEU A 272 39.81 -1.50 2.12
N ASN A 273 40.74 -0.61 2.46
CA ASN A 273 41.54 -0.73 3.67
C ASN A 273 40.70 -0.47 4.93
N ALA A 274 39.80 0.51 4.89
CA ALA A 274 38.86 0.79 5.98
C ALA A 274 37.84 -0.34 6.19
N SER A 275 37.50 -1.11 5.16
CA SER A 275 36.66 -2.31 5.30
C SER A 275 37.37 -3.49 5.96
N LYS A 276 38.72 -3.48 6.01
CA LYS A 276 39.52 -4.55 6.60
C LYS A 276 39.82 -4.26 8.08
N PRO A 277 39.63 -5.24 8.97
CA PRO A 277 39.93 -5.08 10.39
C PRO A 277 41.39 -4.69 10.66
N GLY A 278 41.63 -3.95 11.74
CA GLY A 278 42.98 -3.65 12.25
C GLY A 278 43.68 -2.44 11.62
N THR A 279 43.11 -1.80 10.59
CA THR A 279 43.64 -0.54 10.04
C THR A 279 43.18 0.67 10.86
N LYS A 280 43.92 1.79 10.77
CA LYS A 280 43.54 3.03 11.46
C LYS A 280 42.22 3.58 10.92
N GLU A 281 42.04 3.50 9.61
CA GLU A 281 40.85 3.93 8.88
C GLU A 281 39.64 3.09 9.30
N ASN A 282 39.82 1.77 9.47
CA ASN A 282 38.79 0.86 9.95
C ASN A 282 38.33 1.19 11.37
N LEU A 283 39.26 1.44 12.30
CA LEU A 283 38.92 1.81 13.67
C LEU A 283 38.13 3.12 13.72
N SER A 284 38.50 4.10 12.89
CA SER A 284 37.76 5.36 12.76
C SER A 284 36.35 5.13 12.20
N ALA A 285 36.23 4.37 11.10
CA ALA A 285 34.94 4.04 10.50
C ALA A 285 34.03 3.27 11.45
N SER A 286 34.58 2.28 12.16
CA SER A 286 33.85 1.48 13.15
C SER A 286 33.28 2.35 14.26
N LYS A 287 34.08 3.29 14.80
CA LYS A 287 33.61 4.21 15.84
C LYS A 287 32.46 5.09 15.35
N ILE A 288 32.62 5.71 14.18
CA ILE A 288 31.58 6.55 13.56
C ILE A 288 30.30 5.75 13.36
N LEU A 289 30.40 4.53 12.82
CA LEU A 289 29.24 3.67 12.61
C LEU A 289 28.56 3.32 13.93
N SER A 290 29.31 2.91 14.96
CA SER A 290 28.74 2.60 16.28
C SER A 290 28.00 3.80 16.88
N ASP A 291 28.58 5.00 16.80
CA ASP A 291 27.96 6.22 17.33
C ASP A 291 26.66 6.57 16.58
N MET A 292 26.63 6.38 15.26
CA MET A 292 25.42 6.56 14.46
C MET A 292 24.39 5.47 14.74
N TRP A 293 24.81 4.21 14.87
CA TRP A 293 23.95 3.03 14.94
C TRP A 293 23.01 3.08 16.14
N LEU A 294 23.46 3.62 17.27
CA LEU A 294 22.63 3.82 18.47
C LEU A 294 21.33 4.59 18.19
N LYS A 295 21.37 5.59 17.30
CA LYS A 295 20.19 6.38 16.91
C LYS A 295 19.31 5.66 15.90
N ILE A 296 19.88 4.73 15.15
CA ILE A 296 19.18 4.00 14.10
C ILE A 296 18.49 2.77 14.70
N GLU A 297 19.08 2.16 15.73
CA GLU A 297 18.50 1.03 16.45
C GLU A 297 17.23 1.37 17.23
N SER A 298 17.03 2.64 17.64
CA SER A 298 15.78 3.04 18.32
C SER A 298 14.53 2.84 17.47
N ASP A 299 14.68 2.83 16.14
CA ASP A 299 13.61 2.58 15.16
C ASP A 299 13.94 1.36 14.27
N ALA A 300 14.56 0.33 14.85
CA ALA A 300 15.03 -0.86 14.13
C ALA A 300 13.98 -1.47 13.18
N ASP A 301 12.74 -1.68 13.64
CA ASP A 301 11.68 -2.28 12.82
C ASP A 301 11.34 -1.43 11.59
N LYS A 302 11.26 -0.10 11.74
CA LYS A 302 10.98 0.81 10.62
C LYS A 302 12.14 0.83 9.62
N ASN A 303 13.37 0.82 10.13
CA ASN A 303 14.57 0.84 9.31
C ASN A 303 14.77 -0.49 8.57
N ALA A 304 14.48 -1.62 9.21
CA ALA A 304 14.46 -2.94 8.59
C ALA A 304 13.43 -3.03 7.46
N VAL A 305 12.20 -2.57 7.72
CA VAL A 305 11.14 -2.52 6.70
C VAL A 305 11.53 -1.63 5.53
N PHE A 306 12.07 -0.45 5.80
CA PHE A 306 12.52 0.47 4.76
C PHE A 306 13.64 -0.15 3.90
N LEU A 307 14.63 -0.78 4.54
CA LEU A 307 15.75 -1.44 3.87
C LEU A 307 15.25 -2.49 2.88
N LEU A 308 14.42 -3.44 3.33
CA LEU A 308 13.89 -4.49 2.46
C LEU A 308 12.99 -3.93 1.36
N ARG A 309 12.15 -2.95 1.68
CA ARG A 309 11.26 -2.32 0.71
C ARG A 309 12.03 -1.59 -0.39
N TYR A 310 13.08 -0.86 -0.01
CA TYR A 310 13.95 -0.18 -0.97
C TYR A 310 14.59 -1.18 -1.94
N ILE A 311 15.09 -2.32 -1.44
CA ILE A 311 15.68 -3.36 -2.28
C ILE A 311 14.69 -3.88 -3.32
N ILE A 312 13.46 -4.18 -2.89
CA ILE A 312 12.41 -4.69 -3.78
C ILE A 312 12.03 -3.64 -4.83
N ASP A 313 11.80 -2.40 -4.40
CA ASP A 313 11.28 -1.34 -5.27
C ASP A 313 12.33 -0.83 -6.29
N HIS A 314 13.63 -0.98 -6.01
CA HIS A 314 14.73 -0.57 -6.90
C HIS A 314 15.41 -1.74 -7.63
N SER A 315 14.85 -2.95 -7.50
CA SER A 315 15.32 -4.09 -8.28
C SER A 315 14.75 -4.03 -9.70
N GLU A 316 15.61 -4.15 -10.72
CA GLU A 316 15.17 -4.16 -12.14
C GLU A 316 14.42 -5.45 -12.53
N ARG A 317 14.39 -6.45 -11.63
CA ARG A 317 13.82 -7.76 -11.91
C ARG A 317 12.32 -7.77 -11.68
N LYS A 318 11.59 -8.29 -12.67
CA LYS A 318 10.14 -8.55 -12.57
C LYS A 318 9.77 -9.76 -11.71
N ALA A 319 10.73 -10.63 -11.38
CA ALA A 319 10.50 -11.83 -10.60
C ALA A 319 10.61 -11.55 -9.09
N GLU A 320 9.82 -12.29 -8.29
CA GLU A 320 9.89 -12.24 -6.83
C GLU A 320 11.29 -12.65 -6.35
N LEU A 321 12.01 -11.74 -5.70
CA LEU A 321 13.31 -11.99 -5.06
C LEU A 321 13.13 -12.80 -3.77
N TYR A 322 12.18 -12.38 -2.94
CA TYR A 322 11.90 -12.99 -1.65
C TYR A 322 10.51 -13.58 -1.64
N ALA A 323 10.37 -14.74 -1.01
CA ALA A 323 9.09 -15.43 -0.95
C ALA A 323 8.02 -14.65 -0.15
N CYS A 324 8.40 -13.64 0.66
CA CYS A 324 7.47 -12.72 1.31
C CYS A 324 6.76 -11.76 0.34
N GLN A 325 7.26 -11.57 -0.89
CA GLN A 325 6.59 -10.74 -1.91
C GLN A 325 5.25 -11.35 -2.37
N GLN A 326 5.06 -12.65 -2.17
CA GLN A 326 3.78 -13.32 -2.41
C GLN A 326 2.66 -12.79 -1.52
N ASP A 327 2.98 -12.10 -0.42
CA ASP A 327 2.00 -11.49 0.46
C ASP A 327 1.66 -10.05 0.05
N ASP A 328 2.45 -9.40 -0.82
CA ASP A 328 2.34 -7.97 -1.15
C ASP A 328 0.98 -7.63 -1.82
N TRP A 329 0.33 -8.59 -2.47
CA TRP A 329 -1.00 -8.37 -3.04
C TRP A 329 -2.06 -8.07 -1.97
N THR A 330 -1.87 -8.55 -0.73
CA THR A 330 -2.76 -8.28 0.40
C THR A 330 -2.54 -6.91 1.04
N LYS A 331 -1.35 -6.32 0.87
CA LYS A 331 -1.02 -5.00 1.41
C LYS A 331 -1.95 -3.95 0.81
N THR A 332 -2.52 -3.12 1.68
CA THR A 332 -3.33 -1.98 1.27
C THR A 332 -2.89 -0.72 2.01
N ALA A 333 -3.18 0.42 1.41
CA ALA A 333 -3.23 1.71 2.08
C ALA A 333 -4.63 2.27 1.89
N PHE A 334 -5.13 3.05 2.85
CA PHE A 334 -6.39 3.75 2.66
C PHE A 334 -6.38 5.11 3.34
N ALA A 335 -7.20 6.02 2.81
CA ALA A 335 -7.51 7.29 3.43
C ALA A 335 -9.03 7.47 3.51
N ASP A 336 -9.52 7.93 4.65
CA ASP A 336 -10.94 8.20 4.87
C ASP A 336 -11.24 9.69 4.79
N TYR A 337 -12.26 10.03 4.03
CA TYR A 337 -12.79 11.38 3.87
C TYR A 337 -14.24 11.37 4.32
N SER A 338 -14.52 12.01 5.45
CA SER A 338 -15.86 12.03 6.05
C SER A 338 -16.42 13.45 6.07
N VAL A 339 -17.71 13.58 5.75
CA VAL A 339 -18.46 14.84 5.82
C VAL A 339 -19.79 14.62 6.54
N SER A 340 -20.26 15.65 7.24
CA SER A 340 -21.59 15.68 7.84
C SER A 340 -22.65 15.86 6.77
N LEU A 341 -23.72 15.07 6.83
CA LEU A 341 -24.87 15.24 5.95
C LEU A 341 -25.76 16.38 6.45
N GLN A 342 -26.28 17.18 5.51
CA GLN A 342 -27.23 18.24 5.82
C GLN A 342 -28.63 17.65 6.04
N ASP A 343 -29.40 18.29 6.93
CA ASP A 343 -30.78 17.95 7.24
C ASP A 343 -31.73 18.55 6.20
N THR A 344 -31.69 18.02 4.98
CA THR A 344 -32.56 18.44 3.88
C THR A 344 -33.30 17.22 3.36
N ALA A 345 -34.60 17.12 3.69
CA ALA A 345 -35.49 16.08 3.18
C ALA A 345 -35.98 16.41 1.75
N ASN A 346 -36.33 15.37 0.98
CA ASN A 346 -36.96 15.45 -0.34
C ASN A 346 -36.22 16.33 -1.36
N SER A 347 -34.89 16.25 -1.39
CA SER A 347 -34.09 17.02 -2.35
C SER A 347 -32.90 16.23 -2.89
N TRP A 348 -32.44 16.61 -4.08
CA TRP A 348 -31.13 16.21 -4.57
C TRP A 348 -30.08 17.03 -3.83
N VAL A 349 -29.07 16.37 -3.29
CA VAL A 349 -28.02 17.00 -2.50
C VAL A 349 -26.67 16.62 -3.07
N LEU A 350 -25.83 17.65 -3.28
CA LEU A 350 -24.40 17.45 -3.50
C LEU A 350 -23.74 17.24 -2.14
N VAL A 351 -23.20 16.03 -1.90
CA VAL A 351 -22.67 15.61 -0.61
C VAL A 351 -21.17 15.88 -0.50
N PHE A 352 -20.44 15.61 -1.56
CA PHE A 352 -18.97 15.69 -1.56
C PHE A 352 -18.48 16.19 -2.92
N ARG A 353 -17.51 17.10 -2.92
CA ARG A 353 -16.83 17.51 -4.16
C ARG A 353 -15.39 17.91 -3.86
N GLU A 354 -14.44 17.08 -4.25
CA GLU A 354 -13.02 17.35 -4.06
C GLU A 354 -12.17 16.96 -5.27
N VAL A 355 -10.99 17.58 -5.36
CA VAL A 355 -10.02 17.31 -6.43
C VAL A 355 -8.79 16.62 -5.85
N PHE A 356 -8.43 15.48 -6.43
CA PHE A 356 -7.29 14.66 -6.08
C PHE A 356 -6.22 14.72 -7.17
N LEU A 357 -4.99 15.09 -6.79
CA LEU A 357 -3.86 15.08 -7.70
C LEU A 357 -3.22 13.68 -7.72
N VAL A 358 -3.04 13.14 -8.92
CA VAL A 358 -2.43 11.83 -9.14
C VAL A 358 -1.06 12.06 -9.78
N PRO A 359 0.05 11.95 -9.02
CA PRO A 359 1.38 12.28 -9.53
C PRO A 359 2.00 11.18 -10.40
N GLN A 360 1.55 9.94 -10.22
CA GLN A 360 2.05 8.75 -10.91
C GLN A 360 0.90 7.77 -11.14
N GLU A 361 1.09 6.83 -12.07
CA GLU A 361 0.10 5.78 -12.32
C GLU A 361 -0.16 4.99 -11.03
N MET A 362 -1.42 4.87 -10.63
CA MET A 362 -1.79 4.17 -9.40
C MET A 362 -3.17 3.53 -9.46
N LEU A 363 -3.24 2.31 -8.91
CA LEU A 363 -4.48 1.57 -8.75
C LEU A 363 -5.23 2.07 -7.52
N LEU A 364 -6.43 2.63 -7.71
CA LEU A 364 -7.25 3.15 -6.61
C LEU A 364 -8.67 2.62 -6.68
N VAL A 365 -9.25 2.42 -5.50
CA VAL A 365 -10.62 1.92 -5.31
C VAL A 365 -11.34 2.84 -4.34
N PRO A 366 -12.22 3.74 -4.84
CA PRO A 366 -13.08 4.53 -3.99
C PRO A 366 -14.28 3.71 -3.52
N LYS A 367 -14.49 3.70 -2.21
CA LYS A 367 -15.63 3.03 -1.59
C LYS A 367 -16.42 4.01 -0.73
N VAL A 368 -17.73 4.09 -0.98
CA VAL A 368 -18.63 5.01 -0.30
C VAL A 368 -19.42 4.27 0.78
N TYR A 369 -19.47 4.86 1.97
CA TYR A 369 -20.29 4.47 3.09
C TYR A 369 -21.24 5.62 3.39
N SER A 370 -22.53 5.42 3.13
CA SER A 370 -23.55 6.46 3.32
C SER A 370 -24.79 5.86 3.98
N PRO A 371 -25.42 6.59 4.93
CA PRO A 371 -26.72 6.23 5.45
C PRO A 371 -27.86 6.54 4.46
N ILE A 372 -27.59 7.30 3.39
CA ILE A 372 -28.59 7.63 2.37
C ILE A 372 -28.60 6.53 1.31
N PRO A 373 -29.74 5.87 1.06
CA PRO A 373 -29.85 4.92 -0.04
C PRO A 373 -29.67 5.64 -1.39
N ASN A 374 -28.98 5.01 -2.34
CA ASN A 374 -28.72 5.55 -3.70
C ASN A 374 -27.78 6.76 -3.79
N CYS A 375 -26.74 6.82 -2.95
CA CYS A 375 -25.63 7.75 -3.19
C CYS A 375 -24.78 7.31 -4.38
N LEU A 376 -24.58 8.20 -5.35
CA LEU A 376 -23.75 7.99 -6.54
C LEU A 376 -22.47 8.80 -6.41
N LEU A 377 -21.33 8.22 -6.81
CA LEU A 377 -20.03 8.88 -6.84
C LEU A 377 -19.53 8.91 -8.28
N HIS A 378 -19.38 10.11 -8.81
CA HIS A 378 -18.85 10.42 -10.13
C HIS A 378 -17.38 10.80 -10.02
N ILE A 379 -16.57 10.38 -10.98
CA ILE A 379 -15.14 10.69 -11.01
C ILE A 379 -14.77 11.19 -12.39
N ILE A 380 -14.30 12.43 -12.45
CA ILE A 380 -14.07 13.15 -13.70
C ILE A 380 -12.59 13.49 -13.81
N ASN A 381 -11.97 13.15 -14.94
CA ASN A 381 -10.63 13.59 -15.26
C ASN A 381 -10.66 15.06 -15.69
N ASN A 382 -10.08 15.97 -14.91
CA ASN A 382 -10.13 17.40 -15.25
C ASN A 382 -9.25 17.77 -16.45
N ASP A 383 -8.29 16.91 -16.83
CA ASP A 383 -7.45 17.14 -18.02
C ASP A 383 -8.21 16.84 -19.31
N THR A 384 -9.06 15.80 -19.34
CA THR A 384 -9.82 15.39 -20.54
C THR A 384 -11.29 15.84 -20.52
N GLY A 385 -11.83 16.14 -19.34
CA GLY A 385 -13.25 16.40 -19.13
C GLY A 385 -14.12 15.14 -19.15
N GLU A 386 -13.53 13.95 -19.29
CA GLU A 386 -14.25 12.69 -19.37
C GLU A 386 -14.53 12.11 -17.97
N GLU A 387 -15.72 11.55 -17.81
CA GLU A 387 -16.09 10.78 -16.62
C GLU A 387 -15.57 9.35 -16.75
N LEU A 388 -15.00 8.82 -15.66
CA LEU A 388 -14.56 7.43 -15.60
C LEU A 388 -15.77 6.49 -15.62
N ASN A 389 -15.79 5.58 -16.59
CA ASN A 389 -16.88 4.62 -16.77
C ASN A 389 -17.10 3.76 -15.51
N MET A 390 -18.32 3.81 -14.97
CA MET A 390 -18.77 2.97 -13.87
C MET A 390 -19.29 1.63 -14.39
N VAL A 391 -18.84 0.52 -13.80
CA VAL A 391 -19.38 -0.82 -14.12
C VAL A 391 -20.51 -1.14 -13.14
N PHE A 392 -21.75 -1.29 -13.62
CA PHE A 392 -22.95 -1.57 -12.80
C PHE A 392 -23.18 -0.60 -11.63
N ASN A 393 -22.94 0.71 -11.83
CA ASN A 393 -23.01 1.75 -10.78
C ASN A 393 -22.11 1.48 -9.55
N LYS A 394 -21.15 0.54 -9.67
CA LYS A 394 -20.11 0.34 -8.67
C LYS A 394 -18.81 0.90 -9.23
N LEU A 395 -18.12 1.66 -8.40
CA LEU A 395 -16.78 2.12 -8.68
C LEU A 395 -15.85 0.91 -8.69
N ALA A 396 -15.72 0.35 -9.88
CA ALA A 396 -14.76 -0.67 -10.21
C ALA A 396 -13.35 -0.16 -9.90
N THR A 397 -12.46 -1.08 -9.52
CA THR A 397 -11.03 -0.81 -9.44
C THR A 397 -10.55 -0.17 -10.74
N HIS A 398 -9.90 1.00 -10.64
CA HIS A 398 -9.42 1.73 -11.81
C HIS A 398 -7.95 2.12 -11.66
N ILE A 399 -7.22 2.13 -12.76
CA ILE A 399 -5.84 2.61 -12.83
C ILE A 399 -5.89 4.09 -13.20
N TYR A 400 -5.59 4.95 -12.23
CA TYR A 400 -5.59 6.40 -12.41
C TYR A 400 -4.28 6.82 -13.04
N GLN A 401 -4.38 7.60 -14.11
CA GLN A 401 -3.23 8.11 -14.85
C GLN A 401 -2.70 9.40 -14.20
N PRO A 402 -1.39 9.68 -14.34
CA PRO A 402 -0.82 10.94 -13.89
C PRO A 402 -1.55 12.13 -14.52
N ASN A 403 -1.85 13.16 -13.75
CA ASN A 403 -2.59 14.32 -14.24
C ASN A 403 -2.08 15.65 -13.69
N LYS A 404 -2.44 16.74 -14.37
CA LYS A 404 -2.05 18.11 -13.99
C LYS A 404 -3.17 18.82 -13.24
N LEU A 405 -4.42 18.68 -13.69
CA LEU A 405 -5.59 19.36 -13.09
C LEU A 405 -6.35 18.48 -12.08
N GLY A 406 -5.89 17.26 -11.83
CA GLY A 406 -6.50 16.35 -10.86
C GLY A 406 -7.76 15.63 -11.36
N TYR A 407 -8.22 14.66 -10.58
CA TYR A 407 -9.53 14.03 -10.74
C TYR A 407 -10.52 14.68 -9.79
N THR A 408 -11.68 15.11 -10.29
CA THR A 408 -12.77 15.59 -9.44
C THR A 408 -13.67 14.42 -9.04
N PHE A 409 -13.78 14.19 -7.73
CA PHE A 409 -14.69 13.23 -7.13
C PHE A 409 -15.94 13.97 -6.67
N VAL A 410 -17.12 13.57 -7.15
CA VAL A 410 -18.39 14.23 -6.89
C VAL A 410 -19.40 13.21 -6.40
N ALA A 411 -19.84 13.32 -5.15
CA ALA A 411 -20.89 12.46 -4.61
C ALA A 411 -22.22 13.21 -4.58
N GLU A 412 -23.22 12.64 -5.23
CA GLU A 412 -24.61 13.09 -5.19
C GLU A 412 -25.48 12.07 -4.47
N ALA A 413 -26.53 12.54 -3.82
CA ALA A 413 -27.53 11.69 -3.19
C ALA A 413 -28.91 12.32 -3.34
N VAL A 414 -29.93 11.46 -3.39
CA VAL A 414 -31.34 11.88 -3.28
C VAL A 414 -31.81 11.47 -1.90
N THR A 415 -32.20 12.45 -1.07
CA THR A 415 -32.71 12.18 0.28
C THR A 415 -34.24 12.05 0.23
N PRO A 416 -34.82 10.84 0.34
CA PRO A 416 -36.27 10.70 0.47
C PRO A 416 -36.76 11.16 1.86
N GLU A 417 -35.91 11.05 2.88
CA GLU A 417 -36.18 11.46 4.26
C GLU A 417 -34.99 12.24 4.82
N SER A 418 -35.22 13.02 5.87
CA SER A 418 -34.15 13.68 6.63
C SER A 418 -33.21 12.61 7.21
N PRO A 419 -31.90 12.65 6.92
CA PRO A 419 -30.96 11.70 7.50
C PRO A 419 -30.93 11.86 9.04
N PRO A 420 -30.60 10.79 9.79
CA PRO A 420 -30.52 10.86 11.25
C PRO A 420 -29.60 11.99 11.72
N VAL A 421 -29.94 12.63 12.85
CA VAL A 421 -29.14 13.72 13.42
C VAL A 421 -27.70 13.24 13.63
N GLY A 422 -26.73 13.95 13.05
CA GLY A 422 -25.31 13.59 13.12
C GLY A 422 -24.85 12.54 12.10
N ALA A 423 -25.68 12.17 11.13
CA ALA A 423 -25.33 11.28 10.04
C ALA A 423 -24.09 11.76 9.27
N LYS A 424 -23.19 10.83 8.97
CA LYS A 424 -21.94 11.08 8.23
C LYS A 424 -21.92 10.29 6.94
N TRP A 425 -21.49 10.94 5.88
CA TRP A 425 -21.05 10.29 4.66
C TRP A 425 -19.54 10.11 4.71
N ARG A 426 -19.05 8.94 4.30
CA ARG A 426 -17.62 8.63 4.27
C ARG A 426 -17.24 8.01 2.94
N MET A 427 -16.20 8.54 2.31
CA MET A 427 -15.50 7.87 1.22
C MET A 427 -14.15 7.38 1.71
N ARG A 428 -13.89 6.09 1.50
CA ARG A 428 -12.58 5.49 1.67
C ARG A 428 -11.91 5.36 0.32
N LEU A 429 -10.75 5.97 0.15
CA LEU A 429 -9.90 5.76 -1.02
C LEU A 429 -8.87 4.69 -0.67
N ILE A 430 -8.95 3.53 -1.32
CA ILE A 430 -8.05 2.38 -1.09
C ILE A 430 -7.03 2.33 -2.23
N GLY A 431 -5.76 2.16 -1.90
CA GLY A 431 -4.69 1.94 -2.87
C GLY A 431 -3.76 0.79 -2.46
N SER A 432 -2.80 0.47 -3.31
CA SER A 432 -1.81 -0.58 -3.05
C SER A 432 -0.86 -0.20 -1.92
N ARG A 433 -0.33 1.02 -1.93
CA ARG A 433 0.67 1.53 -0.98
C ARG A 433 0.53 3.04 -0.84
N GLU A 434 1.17 3.59 0.18
CA GLU A 434 1.36 5.03 0.31
C GLU A 434 2.50 5.52 -0.62
N PRO A 435 2.49 6.80 -1.02
CA PRO A 435 1.48 7.82 -0.71
C PRO A 435 0.23 7.68 -1.60
N LEU A 436 -0.95 7.89 -0.99
CA LEU A 436 -2.22 8.02 -1.71
C LEU A 436 -2.35 9.45 -2.30
N PRO A 437 -3.25 9.67 -3.29
CA PRO A 437 -3.51 10.99 -3.82
C PRO A 437 -3.82 12.00 -2.73
N LYS A 438 -3.17 13.17 -2.83
CA LYS A 438 -3.43 14.26 -1.91
C LYS A 438 -4.61 15.07 -2.39
N LEU A 439 -5.42 15.53 -1.44
CA LEU A 439 -6.41 16.56 -1.70
C LEU A 439 -5.68 17.84 -2.15
N SER A 440 -6.28 18.54 -3.10
CA SER A 440 -5.84 19.90 -3.46
C SER A 440 -6.04 20.92 -2.30
N ARG A 441 -6.85 20.57 -1.30
CA ARG A 441 -7.21 21.41 -0.14
C ARG A 441 -6.97 20.65 1.17
N GLU A 442 -6.70 21.37 2.26
CA GLU A 442 -6.46 20.75 3.58
C GLU A 442 -7.72 20.10 4.19
N ALA A 443 -8.91 20.62 3.90
CA ALA A 443 -10.18 20.09 4.40
C ALA A 443 -11.21 19.91 3.26
N PRO A 444 -12.00 18.82 3.27
CA PRO A 444 -13.04 18.59 2.26
C PRO A 444 -14.21 19.57 2.43
N HIS A 445 -14.71 20.11 1.32
CA HIS A 445 -15.91 20.94 1.27
C HIS A 445 -17.14 20.06 1.46
N SER A 446 -17.97 20.43 2.44
CA SER A 446 -19.22 19.72 2.79
C SER A 446 -20.46 20.62 2.73
N THR A 447 -20.29 21.92 2.46
CA THR A 447 -21.40 22.89 2.42
C THR A 447 -21.63 23.36 0.99
N PHE A 448 -22.68 22.84 0.36
CA PHE A 448 -23.04 23.17 -1.00
C PHE A 448 -24.45 23.78 -1.03
N SER A 449 -24.62 24.89 -1.73
CA SER A 449 -25.95 25.44 -2.01
C SER A 449 -26.49 24.79 -3.27
N VAL A 450 -27.53 23.98 -3.13
CA VAL A 450 -28.26 23.41 -4.29
C VAL A 450 -29.40 24.35 -4.67
N LYS A 451 -29.54 24.61 -5.97
CA LYS A 451 -30.74 25.25 -6.54
C LYS A 451 -31.30 24.33 -7.61
N GLU A 452 -32.48 23.80 -7.35
CA GLU A 452 -33.25 23.05 -8.34
C GLU A 452 -33.93 24.04 -9.29
N PHE A 453 -33.76 23.84 -10.59
CA PHE A 453 -34.55 24.55 -11.60
C PHE A 453 -35.70 23.63 -12.02
N ARG A 454 -36.92 24.10 -11.81
CA ARG A 454 -38.13 23.48 -12.35
C ARG A 454 -38.56 24.33 -13.56
N ASP A 455 -39.12 23.68 -14.58
CA ASP A 455 -39.51 24.25 -15.90
C ASP A 455 -38.46 24.23 -17.03
N TYR A 456 -38.93 24.50 -18.25
CA TYR A 456 -38.15 24.50 -19.48
C TYR A 456 -37.07 25.59 -19.45
N TYR A 457 -35.82 25.20 -19.72
CA TYR A 457 -34.75 26.15 -19.95
C TYR A 457 -34.92 26.80 -21.34
N ILE A 458 -35.11 28.13 -21.37
CA ILE A 458 -35.07 28.92 -22.60
C ILE A 458 -33.67 29.51 -22.73
N PRO A 459 -32.85 29.07 -23.70
CA PRO A 459 -31.52 29.62 -23.90
C PRO A 459 -31.58 31.10 -24.28
N SER A 460 -30.70 31.90 -23.67
CA SER A 460 -30.42 33.25 -24.18
C SER A 460 -29.72 33.17 -25.55
N ASP A 461 -29.69 34.26 -26.31
CA ASP A 461 -29.02 34.38 -27.63
C ASP A 461 -27.53 33.98 -27.58
N LYS A 462 -26.94 33.91 -26.39
CA LYS A 462 -25.54 33.50 -26.14
C LYS A 462 -25.40 32.02 -25.77
N ASN A 463 -26.50 31.27 -25.64
CA ASN A 463 -26.56 29.88 -25.15
C ASN A 463 -25.90 29.67 -23.77
N ILE A 464 -25.88 30.71 -22.93
CA ILE A 464 -25.23 30.64 -21.60
C ILE A 464 -26.28 30.35 -20.53
N ILE A 465 -26.19 29.19 -19.89
CA ILE A 465 -27.07 28.79 -18.76
C ILE A 465 -26.67 29.50 -17.45
N CYS A 466 -25.39 29.80 -17.24
CA CYS A 466 -24.88 30.49 -16.04
C CYS A 466 -23.68 31.40 -16.36
N ARG A 467 -23.70 32.66 -15.86
CA ARG A 467 -22.60 33.66 -16.02
C ARG A 467 -21.30 33.32 -15.28
N ARG A 468 -21.31 32.30 -14.41
CA ARG A 468 -20.15 31.78 -13.67
C ARG A 468 -20.08 30.27 -13.90
N LYS A 469 -18.88 29.70 -13.95
CA LYS A 469 -18.67 28.23 -14.04
C LYS A 469 -19.47 27.56 -12.92
N ARG A 470 -20.56 26.88 -13.29
CA ARG A 470 -21.40 26.03 -12.42
C ARG A 470 -21.55 24.69 -13.11
N TRP A 471 -21.46 23.62 -12.35
CA TRP A 471 -21.73 22.28 -12.84
C TRP A 471 -23.25 22.12 -13.04
N LEU A 472 -23.64 21.60 -14.21
CA LEU A 472 -25.01 21.24 -14.56
C LEU A 472 -25.04 19.72 -14.70
N ALA A 473 -25.70 19.04 -13.77
CA ALA A 473 -26.12 17.66 -13.96
C ALA A 473 -27.53 17.69 -14.56
N ALA A 474 -27.68 17.25 -15.82
CA ALA A 474 -28.97 17.17 -16.49
C ALA A 474 -29.40 15.70 -16.62
N ARG A 475 -30.54 15.33 -16.03
CA ARG A 475 -31.23 14.07 -16.38
C ARG A 475 -32.29 14.38 -17.43
N GLY A 476 -31.97 14.13 -18.69
CA GLY A 476 -32.96 14.05 -19.76
C GLY A 476 -33.28 12.58 -20.05
N LYS A 477 -34.55 12.17 -19.93
CA LYS A 477 -35.06 11.16 -20.86
C LYS A 477 -35.13 11.86 -22.21
N ALA A 478 -34.24 11.49 -23.13
CA ALA A 478 -34.53 11.74 -24.54
C ALA A 478 -35.83 10.98 -24.84
N MET A 479 -36.86 11.71 -25.24
CA MET A 479 -38.06 11.12 -25.82
C MET A 479 -37.76 10.73 -27.26
#